data_AF-A0A8J4K958-F1
#
_entry.id   AF-A0A8J4K958-F1
#
_cell.length_a   1.000
_cell.length_b   1.000
_cell.length_c   1.000
_cell.angle_alpha   90.00
_cell.angle_beta   90.00
_cell.angle_gamma   90.00
#
_symmetry.space_group_name_H-M   'P 1'
#
loop_
_entity.id
_entity.type
_entity.pdbx_description
1 polymer ?
#
loop_
_entity_poly.entity_id
_entity_poly.type
_entity_poly.pdbx_seq_one_letter_code
_entity_poly.pdbx_strand_id
1 'polypeptide(L)'
;LPRRVAGIFQSTKKLFLSERAGRARTLEFIRKNAANGLSVANLVAGLSSVLCSLNRHHHHSCWLLLVGFLLDLADGAVARRLDACSALGAKLDDFADFTTFGLATALLLQPQGVLDGLLAIAYVMAVFARL
;
A
#
# COMPACT_ATOMS: atom_id res chain seq x y z
N LEU A 1 -11.86 -54.18 -16.93
CA LEU A 1 -11.32 -53.49 -15.74
C LEU A 1 -10.71 -52.08 -15.96
N PRO A 2 -10.16 -51.65 -17.13
CA PRO A 2 -9.38 -50.40 -17.19
C PRO A 2 -10.19 -49.09 -17.09
N ARG A 3 -11.48 -49.11 -17.46
CA ARG A 3 -12.34 -47.91 -17.44
C ARG A 3 -12.66 -47.37 -16.04
N ARG A 4 -12.61 -48.21 -14.99
CA ARG A 4 -12.97 -47.82 -13.62
C ARG A 4 -11.81 -47.11 -12.90
N VAL A 5 -10.56 -47.45 -13.26
CA VAL A 5 -9.35 -46.83 -12.71
C VAL A 5 -9.16 -45.40 -13.24
N ALA A 6 -9.44 -45.17 -14.52
CA ALA A 6 -9.38 -43.84 -15.14
C ALA A 6 -10.35 -42.83 -14.49
N GLY A 7 -11.57 -43.28 -14.13
CA GLY A 7 -12.57 -42.42 -13.48
C GLY A 7 -12.19 -42.00 -12.06
N ILE A 8 -11.58 -42.91 -11.28
CA ILE A 8 -11.10 -42.60 -9.91
C ILE A 8 -9.97 -41.58 -9.95
N PHE A 9 -9.04 -41.72 -10.90
CA PHE A 9 -7.94 -40.79 -11.11
C PHE A 9 -8.43 -39.39 -11.53
N GLN A 10 -9.46 -39.34 -12.36
CA GLN A 10 -10.07 -38.08 -12.80
C GLN A 10 -10.81 -37.35 -11.68
N SER A 11 -11.53 -38.09 -10.82
CA SER A 11 -12.18 -37.52 -9.62
C SER A 11 -11.17 -36.98 -8.60
N THR A 12 -10.07 -37.69 -8.35
CA THR A 12 -9.02 -37.21 -7.44
C THR A 12 -8.33 -35.97 -7.97
N LYS A 13 -8.05 -35.89 -9.27
CA LYS A 13 -7.49 -34.69 -9.90
C LYS A 13 -8.46 -33.51 -9.80
N LYS A 14 -9.77 -33.73 -9.96
CA LYS A 14 -10.82 -32.70 -9.85
C LYS A 14 -10.96 -32.18 -8.42
N LEU A 15 -10.87 -33.06 -7.42
CA LEU A 15 -10.90 -32.70 -6.00
C LEU A 15 -9.66 -31.89 -5.59
N PHE A 16 -8.48 -32.29 -6.06
CA PHE A 16 -7.23 -31.57 -5.78
C PHE A 16 -7.18 -30.19 -6.46
N LEU A 17 -7.75 -30.07 -7.67
CA LEU A 17 -7.91 -28.79 -8.35
C LEU A 17 -8.94 -27.88 -7.66
N SER A 18 -10.05 -28.42 -7.14
CA SER A 18 -11.03 -27.62 -6.39
C SER A 18 -10.49 -27.14 -5.04
N GLU A 19 -9.71 -27.98 -4.35
CA GLU A 19 -8.96 -27.60 -3.14
C GLU A 19 -7.96 -26.47 -3.41
N ARG A 20 -7.16 -26.58 -4.47
CA ARG A 20 -6.25 -25.48 -4.89
C ARG A 20 -7.01 -24.20 -5.24
N ALA A 21 -8.12 -24.30 -5.95
CA ALA A 21 -8.93 -23.14 -6.35
C ALA A 21 -9.63 -22.48 -5.15
N GLY A 22 -10.03 -23.25 -4.13
CA GLY A 22 -10.56 -22.72 -2.87
C GLY A 22 -9.47 -21.98 -2.08
N ARG A 23 -8.31 -22.62 -1.92
CA ARG A 23 -7.17 -22.05 -1.18
C ARG A 23 -6.61 -20.79 -1.85
N ALA A 24 -6.56 -20.75 -3.17
CA ALA A 24 -6.19 -19.56 -3.94
C ALA A 24 -7.14 -18.39 -3.68
N ARG A 25 -8.47 -18.61 -3.75
CA ARG A 25 -9.48 -17.57 -3.45
C ARG A 25 -9.40 -17.06 -2.01
N THR A 26 -9.19 -17.93 -1.03
CA THR A 26 -9.02 -17.50 0.37
C THR A 26 -7.75 -16.67 0.55
N LEU A 27 -6.64 -17.07 -0.10
CA LEU A 27 -5.39 -16.31 -0.06
C LEU A 27 -5.56 -14.93 -0.72
N GLU A 28 -6.26 -14.85 -1.84
CA GLU A 28 -6.60 -13.60 -2.53
C GLU A 28 -7.42 -12.68 -1.63
N PHE A 29 -8.47 -13.20 -0.97
CA PHE A 29 -9.29 -12.41 -0.03
C PHE A 29 -8.47 -11.85 1.14
N ILE A 30 -7.65 -12.69 1.79
CA ILE A 30 -6.81 -12.27 2.92
C ILE A 30 -5.82 -11.20 2.46
N ARG A 31 -5.21 -11.40 1.29
CA ARG A 31 -4.19 -10.49 0.76
C ARG A 31 -4.77 -9.15 0.30
N LYS A 32 -5.97 -9.16 -0.29
CA LYS A 32 -6.71 -7.94 -0.69
C LYS A 32 -7.08 -7.09 0.53
N ASN A 33 -7.52 -7.73 1.61
CA ASN A 33 -7.78 -7.04 2.88
C ASN A 33 -6.48 -6.55 3.55
N ALA A 34 -5.39 -7.30 3.41
CA ALA A 34 -4.08 -6.89 3.95
C ALA A 34 -3.53 -5.66 3.23
N ALA A 35 -3.62 -5.59 1.90
CA ALA A 35 -3.23 -4.42 1.10
C ALA A 35 -3.97 -3.16 1.57
N ASN A 36 -5.29 -3.23 1.64
CA ASN A 36 -6.11 -2.10 2.10
C ASN A 36 -5.79 -1.67 3.54
N GLY A 37 -5.38 -2.61 4.40
CA GLY A 37 -4.88 -2.32 5.75
C GLY A 37 -3.50 -1.65 5.75
N LEU A 38 -2.62 -2.02 4.82
CA LEU A 38 -1.33 -1.38 4.62
C LEU A 38 -1.48 0.07 4.14
N SER A 39 -2.37 0.34 3.18
CA SER A 39 -2.64 1.72 2.71
C SER A 39 -3.07 2.62 3.88
N VAL A 40 -4.00 2.11 4.71
CA VAL A 40 -4.48 2.85 5.89
C VAL A 40 -3.37 3.03 6.92
N ALA A 41 -2.53 2.02 7.15
CA ALA A 41 -1.39 2.14 8.05
C ALA A 41 -0.37 3.17 7.55
N ASN A 42 -0.07 3.19 6.24
CA ASN A 42 0.78 4.21 5.62
C ASN A 42 0.20 5.60 5.81
N LEU A 43 -1.10 5.79 5.54
CA LEU A 43 -1.78 7.06 5.75
C LEU A 43 -1.70 7.55 7.20
N VAL A 44 -1.93 6.66 8.17
CA VAL A 44 -1.82 6.98 9.61
C VAL A 44 -0.37 7.34 9.98
N ALA A 45 0.63 6.62 9.45
CA ALA A 45 2.04 6.93 9.67
C ALA A 45 2.43 8.29 9.08
N GLY A 46 1.98 8.60 7.85
CA GLY A 46 2.20 9.89 7.20
C GLY A 46 1.59 11.05 7.99
N LEU A 47 0.31 10.94 8.39
CA LEU A 47 -0.35 11.95 9.23
C LEU A 47 0.34 12.11 10.59
N SER A 48 0.78 11.02 11.21
CA SER A 48 1.51 11.07 12.47
C SER A 48 2.87 11.75 12.30
N SER A 49 3.57 11.50 11.19
CA SER A 49 4.81 12.19 10.84
C SER A 49 4.61 13.70 10.70
N VAL A 50 3.54 14.11 10.00
CA VAL A 50 3.12 15.51 9.87
C VAL A 50 2.93 16.14 11.25
N LEU A 51 2.13 15.51 12.12
CA LEU A 51 1.86 16.01 13.48
C LEU A 51 3.14 16.12 14.32
N CYS A 52 4.02 15.13 14.26
CA CYS A 52 5.31 15.19 14.94
C CYS A 52 6.22 16.30 14.41
N SER A 53 6.22 16.54 13.09
CA SER A 53 7.01 17.63 12.49
C SER A 53 6.51 19.00 12.94
N LEU A 54 5.18 19.18 13.02
CA LEU A 54 4.56 20.41 13.54
C LEU A 54 4.90 20.65 15.02
N ASN A 55 4.97 19.58 15.82
CA ASN A 55 5.38 19.63 17.23
C ASN A 55 6.90 19.78 17.43
N ARG A 56 7.68 20.02 16.37
CA ARG A 56 9.16 20.13 16.41
C ARG A 56 9.86 18.85 16.88
N HIS A 57 9.19 17.70 16.81
CA HIS A 57 9.77 16.40 17.14
C HIS A 57 10.30 15.72 15.86
N HIS A 58 11.30 16.35 15.22
CA HIS A 58 11.80 15.93 13.91
C HIS A 58 12.35 14.51 13.87
N HIS A 59 12.89 14.04 14.99
CA HIS A 59 13.48 12.71 15.06
C HIS A 59 12.41 11.63 14.91
N HIS A 60 11.26 11.80 15.57
CA HIS A 60 10.14 10.88 15.48
C HIS A 60 9.43 10.97 14.13
N SER A 61 9.26 12.17 13.58
CA SER A 61 8.64 12.34 12.26
C SER A 61 9.46 11.67 11.15
N CYS A 62 10.79 11.73 11.22
CA CYS A 62 11.67 11.04 10.27
C CYS A 62 11.48 9.51 10.29
N TRP A 63 11.41 8.92 11.49
CA TRP A 63 11.15 7.49 11.66
C TRP A 63 9.76 7.10 11.16
N LEU A 64 8.73 7.88 11.47
CA LEU A 64 7.36 7.66 10.99
C LEU A 64 7.27 7.76 9.46
N LEU A 65 8.00 8.71 8.85
CA LEU A 65 8.09 8.86 7.41
C LEU A 65 8.73 7.62 6.76
N LEU A 66 9.84 7.14 7.33
CA LEU A 66 10.54 5.94 6.86
C LEU A 66 9.64 4.70 6.95
N VAL A 67 8.87 4.57 8.03
CA VAL A 67 7.90 3.48 8.19
C VAL A 67 6.78 3.58 7.16
N GLY A 68 6.24 4.78 6.92
CA GLY A 68 5.26 5.02 5.86
C GLY A 68 5.78 4.61 4.48
N PHE A 69 7.02 5.01 4.15
CA PHE A 69 7.70 4.62 2.92
C PHE A 69 7.82 3.10 2.75
N LEU A 70 8.17 2.38 3.83
CA LEU A 70 8.26 0.92 3.80
C LEU A 70 6.89 0.27 3.60
N LEU A 71 5.84 0.83 4.21
CA LEU A 71 4.47 0.34 4.08
C LEU A 71 3.93 0.56 2.67
N ASP A 72 4.17 1.72 2.07
CA ASP A 72 3.85 2.00 0.66
C ASP A 72 4.53 1.00 -0.28
N LEU A 73 5.85 0.82 -0.13
CA LEU A 73 6.61 -0.10 -0.96
C LEU A 73 6.10 -1.54 -0.85
N ALA A 74 5.64 -1.93 0.34
CA ALA A 74 5.00 -3.20 0.58
C ALA A 74 3.60 -3.29 -0.05
N ASP A 75 2.79 -2.24 0.02
CA ASP A 75 1.45 -2.20 -0.55
C ASP A 75 1.48 -2.23 -2.09
N GLY A 76 2.31 -1.37 -2.71
CA GLY A 76 2.50 -1.36 -4.16
C GLY A 76 3.04 -2.69 -4.71
N ALA A 77 3.88 -3.41 -3.94
CA ALA A 77 4.33 -4.76 -4.30
C ALA A 77 3.23 -5.82 -4.16
N VAL A 78 2.31 -5.65 -3.22
CA VAL A 78 1.16 -6.53 -3.01
C VAL A 78 0.09 -6.28 -4.07
N ALA A 79 -0.23 -5.01 -4.36
CA ALA A 79 -1.18 -4.56 -5.38
C ALA A 79 -0.80 -5.05 -6.79
N ARG A 80 0.47 -4.85 -7.21
CA ARG A 80 0.97 -5.29 -8.53
C ARG A 80 0.89 -6.80 -8.76
N ARG A 81 0.89 -7.61 -7.71
CA ARG A 81 0.87 -9.08 -7.83
C ARG A 81 -0.55 -9.66 -7.85
N LEU A 82 -1.57 -8.85 -7.64
CA LEU A 82 -2.91 -9.34 -7.36
C LEU A 82 -3.96 -8.99 -8.41
N ASP A 83 -3.70 -8.02 -9.30
CA ASP A 83 -4.69 -7.53 -10.30
C ASP A 83 -6.08 -7.26 -9.69
N ALA A 84 -6.10 -7.05 -8.38
CA ALA A 84 -7.25 -7.01 -7.52
C ALA A 84 -7.11 -5.77 -6.64
N CYS A 85 -6.89 -4.62 -7.27
CA CYS A 85 -7.14 -3.35 -6.61
C CYS A 85 -8.65 -3.10 -6.65
N SER A 86 -9.27 -3.01 -5.48
CA SER A 86 -10.61 -2.40 -5.38
C SER A 86 -10.48 -0.94 -5.79
N ALA A 87 -11.47 -0.37 -6.48
CA ALA A 87 -11.47 1.05 -6.86
C ALA A 87 -11.29 1.98 -5.64
N LEU A 88 -11.77 1.55 -4.47
CA LEU A 88 -11.59 2.27 -3.21
C LEU A 88 -10.17 2.12 -2.65
N GLY A 89 -9.54 0.97 -2.81
CA GLY A 89 -8.17 0.73 -2.37
C GLY A 89 -7.16 1.52 -3.19
N ALA A 90 -7.34 1.57 -4.51
CA ALA A 90 -6.51 2.40 -5.39
C ALA A 90 -6.57 3.88 -4.98
N LYS A 91 -7.77 4.40 -4.69
CA LYS A 91 -7.92 5.79 -4.25
C LYS A 91 -7.34 6.08 -2.86
N LEU A 92 -7.30 5.06 -1.99
CA LEU A 92 -6.66 5.16 -0.68
C LEU A 92 -5.14 5.12 -0.79
N ASP A 93 -4.61 4.31 -1.70
CA ASP A 93 -3.18 4.25 -2.06
C ASP A 93 -2.70 5.63 -2.52
N ASP A 94 -3.39 6.23 -3.51
CA ASP A 94 -3.09 7.58 -4.02
C ASP A 94 -3.10 8.64 -2.89
N PHE A 95 -4.03 8.52 -1.95
CA PHE A 95 -4.16 9.45 -0.84
C PHE A 95 -3.11 9.23 0.25
N ALA A 96 -2.76 7.97 0.52
CA ALA A 96 -1.67 7.61 1.43
C ALA A 96 -0.34 8.12 0.89
N ASP A 97 -0.07 7.93 -0.39
CA ASP A 97 1.12 8.43 -1.06
C ASP A 97 1.20 9.95 -1.08
N PHE A 98 0.11 10.64 -1.42
CA PHE A 98 0.07 12.10 -1.33
C PHE A 98 0.41 12.60 0.09
N THR A 99 -0.11 11.92 1.11
CA THR A 99 0.09 12.31 2.50
C THR A 99 1.52 12.04 2.97
N THR A 100 2.05 10.84 2.71
CA THR A 100 3.39 10.43 3.15
C THR A 100 4.50 11.09 2.30
N PHE A 101 4.38 11.11 0.97
CA PHE A 101 5.40 11.68 0.09
C PHE A 101 5.28 13.16 -0.15
N GLY A 102 4.06 13.68 -0.25
CA GLY A 102 3.82 15.10 -0.45
C GLY A 102 3.90 15.83 0.89
N LEU A 103 2.88 15.62 1.72
CA LEU A 103 2.64 16.45 2.90
C LEU A 103 3.68 16.25 4.00
N ALA A 104 3.97 15.01 4.37
CA ALA A 104 4.89 14.72 5.47
C ALA A 104 6.32 15.14 5.14
N THR A 105 6.81 14.86 3.93
CA THR A 105 8.15 15.29 3.47
C THR A 105 8.27 16.81 3.40
N ALA A 106 7.29 17.50 2.81
CA ALA A 106 7.30 18.96 2.70
C ALA A 106 7.30 19.65 4.07
N LEU A 107 6.55 19.11 5.04
CA LEU A 107 6.52 19.63 6.40
C LEU A 107 7.75 19.23 7.22
N LEU A 108 8.39 18.10 6.92
CA LEU A 108 9.64 17.68 7.55
C LEU A 108 10.80 18.61 7.17
N LEU A 109 10.82 19.10 5.92
CA LEU A 109 11.83 20.02 5.41
C LEU A 109 11.83 21.41 6.07
N GLN A 110 10.77 21.77 6.81
CA GLN A 110 10.61 23.06 7.50
C GLN A 110 11.10 24.27 6.68
N PRO A 111 10.45 24.60 5.56
CA PRO A 111 10.86 25.73 4.74
C PRO A 111 10.83 27.03 5.56
N GLN A 112 11.97 27.70 5.69
CA GLN A 112 12.13 28.89 6.52
C GLN A 112 11.99 30.19 5.70
N GLY A 113 12.21 30.12 4.38
CA GLY A 113 12.04 31.22 3.44
C GLY A 113 10.83 31.08 2.50
N VAL A 114 10.43 32.19 1.88
CA VAL A 114 9.37 32.22 0.86
C VAL A 114 9.74 31.36 -0.35
N LEU A 115 11.02 31.37 -0.75
CA LEU A 115 11.53 30.54 -1.84
C LEU A 115 11.45 29.05 -1.50
N ASP A 116 11.85 28.67 -0.28
CA ASP A 116 11.77 27.28 0.20
C ASP A 116 10.31 26.83 0.32
N GLY A 117 9.40 27.72 0.72
CA GLY A 117 7.97 27.46 0.73
C GLY A 117 7.40 27.24 -0.68
N LEU A 118 7.81 28.06 -1.65
CA LEU A 118 7.48 27.87 -3.07
C LEU A 118 8.04 26.55 -3.61
N LEU A 119 9.27 26.19 -3.26
CA LEU A 119 9.89 24.91 -3.59
C LEU A 119 9.13 23.73 -2.98
N ALA A 120 8.72 23.84 -1.71
CA ALA A 120 7.93 22.82 -1.03
C ALA A 120 6.55 22.64 -1.69
N ILE A 121 5.88 23.75 -2.04
CA ILE A 121 4.60 23.70 -2.78
C ILE A 121 4.81 23.10 -4.16
N ALA A 122 5.84 23.51 -4.90
CA ALA A 122 6.17 22.95 -6.21
C ALA A 122 6.49 21.45 -6.12
N TYR A 123 7.18 21.02 -5.07
CA TYR A 123 7.45 19.61 -4.80
C TYR A 123 6.16 18.82 -4.54
N VAL A 124 5.26 19.32 -3.68
CA VAL A 124 3.96 18.68 -3.43
C VAL A 124 3.15 18.57 -4.72
N MET A 125 3.13 19.63 -5.54
CA MET A 125 2.46 19.62 -6.83
C MET A 125 3.09 18.62 -7.81
N ALA A 126 4.42 18.49 -7.82
CA ALA A 126 5.12 17.53 -8.65
C ALA A 126 4.85 16.08 -8.22
N VAL A 127 4.79 15.82 -6.90
CA VAL A 127 4.39 14.52 -6.35
C VAL A 127 2.95 14.20 -6.72
N PHE A 128 2.03 15.16 -6.59
CA PHE A 128 0.64 14.98 -6.98
C PHE A 128 0.47 14.72 -8.48
N ALA A 129 1.27 15.35 -9.34
CA ALA A 129 1.23 15.09 -10.79
C ALA A 129 1.82 13.73 -11.20
N ARG A 130 2.53 13.05 -10.30
CA ARG A 130 3.13 11.73 -10.54
C ARG A 130 2.19 10.57 -10.17
N LEU A 131 1.34 10.80 -9.17
CA LEU A 131 0.28 9.89 -8.72
C LEU A 131 -0.79 9.76 -9.81
#